data_AF-K0R1Q9-F1
#
_entry.id   AF-K0R1Q9-F1
#
_cell.length_a   1.000
_cell.length_b   1.000
_cell.length_c   1.000
_cell.angle_alpha   90.00
_cell.angle_beta   90.00
_cell.angle_gamma   90.00
#
_symmetry.space_group_name_H-M   'P 1'
#
loop_
_entity.id
_entity.type
_entity.pdbx_description
1 polymer ?
#
loop_
_entity_poly.entity_id
_entity_poly.type
_entity_poly.pdbx_seq_one_letter_code
_entity_poly.pdbx_strand_id
1 'polypeptide(L)'
;MLVELTAEETTCSICCSKFSSDTGNVDDEIRRHLPVLSSSRCDHWFCHGCIFREQLRVAEDNNGKIPKWLKCMTCREKTSFRPDEPKYHRLLIDLLGRAQQYTATKIKQEDRGDAVSQAPVHKCDADETNPSREGNVDEQPSLALGKGDSLALDDESSIQHAARHEELSQEKLYVRVKPKHDPGDILEVLPERKREHEATADECVPDQALDKMGR
;
A
#
# COMPACT_ATOMS: atom_id res chain seq x y z
N MET A 1 -13.42 13.37 -15.47
CA MET A 1 -13.69 13.84 -14.10
C MET A 1 -12.55 13.35 -13.23
N LEU A 2 -11.74 14.25 -12.69
CA LEU A 2 -10.66 13.90 -11.76
C LEU A 2 -11.32 13.69 -10.39
N VAL A 3 -11.20 12.49 -9.82
CA VAL A 3 -11.65 12.22 -8.45
C VAL A 3 -10.48 12.61 -7.54
N GLU A 4 -10.70 13.61 -6.69
CA GLU A 4 -9.72 13.98 -5.67
C GLU A 4 -9.81 12.98 -4.52
N LEU A 5 -8.72 12.24 -4.30
CA LEU A 5 -8.58 11.38 -3.13
C LEU A 5 -7.99 12.20 -1.98
N THR A 6 -8.59 12.07 -0.80
CA THR A 6 -8.09 12.70 0.41
C THR A 6 -6.84 11.98 0.96
N ALA A 7 -6.12 12.62 1.87
CA ALA A 7 -4.99 11.99 2.54
C ALA A 7 -5.40 10.71 3.29
N GLU A 8 -6.61 10.71 3.86
CA GLU A 8 -7.18 9.57 4.60
C GLU A 8 -7.47 8.37 3.68
N GLU A 9 -7.89 8.61 2.44
CA GLU A 9 -8.17 7.57 1.46
C GLU A 9 -6.91 7.04 0.76
N THR A 10 -5.81 7.79 0.83
CA THR A 10 -4.53 7.44 0.18
C THR A 10 -3.49 6.87 1.14
N THR A 11 -3.82 6.74 2.43
CA THR A 11 -2.89 6.26 3.47
C THR A 11 -3.48 5.13 4.31
N CYS A 12 -2.59 4.28 4.83
CA CYS A 12 -2.97 3.22 5.75
C CYS A 12 -3.35 3.81 7.12
N SER A 13 -4.52 3.44 7.66
CA SER A 13 -4.98 3.96 8.96
C SER A 13 -4.15 3.49 10.17
N ILE A 14 -3.17 2.60 9.98
CA ILE A 14 -2.29 2.12 11.06
C ILE A 14 -0.89 2.74 10.97
N CYS A 15 -0.22 2.60 9.83
CA CYS A 15 1.16 3.08 9.68
C CYS A 15 1.25 4.48 9.08
N CYS A 16 0.13 5.07 8.64
CA CYS A 16 0.06 6.36 7.95
C CYS A 16 0.90 6.44 6.66
N SER A 17 1.50 5.34 6.21
CA SER A 17 2.20 5.27 4.93
C SER A 17 1.21 5.38 3.77
N LYS A 18 1.66 6.03 2.69
CA LYS A 18 0.90 6.07 1.44
C LYS A 18 0.78 4.68 0.84
N PHE A 19 -0.37 4.42 0.23
CA PHE A 19 -0.60 3.18 -0.50
C PHE A 19 0.22 3.11 -1.78
N SER A 20 0.69 1.91 -2.10
CA SER A 20 1.21 1.58 -3.41
C SER A 20 0.07 1.35 -4.39
N SER A 21 0.30 1.70 -5.65
CA SER A 21 -0.55 1.37 -6.80
C SER A 21 0.07 0.31 -7.71
N ASP A 22 1.27 -0.18 -7.40
CA ASP A 22 1.99 -1.13 -8.24
C ASP A 22 1.73 -2.57 -7.79
N THR A 23 0.73 -3.21 -8.41
CA THR A 23 0.40 -4.62 -8.14
C THR A 23 1.29 -5.60 -8.89
N GLY A 24 2.03 -5.14 -9.91
CA GLY A 24 2.93 -5.98 -10.71
C GLY A 24 4.33 -6.08 -10.12
N ASN A 25 4.63 -5.28 -9.09
CA ASN A 25 5.92 -5.29 -8.44
C ASN A 25 6.18 -6.62 -7.72
N VAL A 26 7.40 -7.13 -7.87
CA VAL A 26 7.89 -8.32 -7.17
C VAL A 26 8.53 -7.99 -5.82
N ASP A 27 8.85 -6.73 -5.56
CA ASP A 27 9.40 -6.27 -4.29
C ASP A 27 8.34 -6.35 -3.19
N ASP A 28 8.58 -7.23 -2.21
CA ASP A 28 7.70 -7.42 -1.07
C ASP A 28 7.49 -6.14 -0.27
N GLU A 29 8.47 -5.23 -0.22
CA GLU A 29 8.32 -3.96 0.47
C GLU A 29 7.28 -3.07 -0.20
N ILE A 30 7.24 -3.06 -1.54
CA ILE A 30 6.20 -2.33 -2.30
C ILE A 30 4.85 -3.03 -2.14
N ARG A 31 4.81 -4.36 -2.22
CA ARG A 31 3.58 -5.14 -2.08
C ARG A 31 2.95 -5.02 -0.70
N ARG A 32 3.76 -4.88 0.36
CA ARG A 32 3.29 -4.61 1.73
C ARG A 32 2.51 -3.31 1.84
N HIS A 33 2.74 -2.36 0.94
CA HIS A 33 2.04 -1.08 0.90
C HIS A 33 0.77 -1.09 0.04
N LEU A 34 0.38 -2.23 -0.57
CA LEU A 34 -0.87 -2.31 -1.34
C LEU A 34 -2.10 -2.21 -0.43
N PRO A 35 -3.14 -1.45 -0.82
CA PRO A 35 -4.37 -1.32 -0.04
C PRO A 35 -5.21 -2.60 -0.16
N VAL A 36 -5.55 -3.18 0.99
CA VAL A 36 -6.38 -4.38 1.07
C VAL A 36 -7.84 -3.99 1.27
N LEU A 37 -8.70 -4.55 0.43
CA LEU A 37 -10.15 -4.42 0.51
C LEU A 37 -10.68 -5.30 1.65
N SER A 38 -11.45 -4.68 2.54
CA SER A 38 -12.24 -5.40 3.52
C SER A 38 -13.29 -6.28 2.83
N SER A 39 -13.41 -7.53 3.29
CA SER A 39 -14.51 -8.42 2.89
C SER A 39 -15.84 -8.05 3.55
N SER A 40 -15.82 -7.18 4.55
CA SER A 40 -17.01 -6.65 5.22
C SER A 40 -17.32 -5.24 4.72
N ARG A 41 -18.54 -4.75 4.98
CA ARG A 41 -18.92 -3.35 4.69
C ARG A 41 -18.29 -2.39 5.72
N CYS A 42 -16.97 -2.27 5.76
CA CYS A 42 -16.29 -1.24 6.55
C CYS A 42 -15.36 -0.42 5.66
N ASP A 43 -15.32 0.88 5.92
CA ASP A 43 -14.61 1.86 5.09
C ASP A 43 -13.21 2.18 5.63
N HIS A 44 -12.64 1.27 6.43
CA HIS A 44 -11.29 1.39 6.97
C HIS A 44 -10.27 0.71 6.05
N TRP A 45 -9.23 1.45 5.69
CA TRP A 45 -8.22 1.04 4.71
C TRP A 45 -6.91 0.68 5.41
N PHE A 46 -6.37 -0.50 5.11
CA PHE A 46 -5.08 -0.93 5.64
C PHE A 46 -4.20 -1.46 4.52
N CYS A 47 -2.89 -1.28 4.69
CA CYS A 47 -1.93 -1.88 3.80
C CYS A 47 -1.76 -3.36 4.16
N HIS A 48 -1.36 -4.16 3.17
CA HIS A 48 -1.14 -5.58 3.35
C HIS A 48 -0.15 -5.89 4.48
N GLY A 49 0.94 -5.12 4.61
CA GLY A 49 1.94 -5.29 5.66
C GLY A 49 1.37 -5.09 7.06
N CYS A 50 0.47 -4.12 7.27
CA CYS A 50 -0.20 -3.91 8.56
C CYS A 50 -1.16 -5.06 8.90
N ILE A 51 -1.89 -5.57 7.91
CA ILE A 51 -2.78 -6.73 8.10
C ILE A 51 -1.97 -7.98 8.46
N PHE A 52 -0.87 -8.23 7.77
CA PHE A 52 -0.01 -9.37 8.04
C PHE A 52 0.64 -9.26 9.44
N ARG A 53 1.12 -8.07 9.82
CA ARG A 53 1.66 -7.83 11.16
C ARG A 53 0.63 -8.10 12.26
N GLU A 54 -0.62 -7.67 12.05
CA GLU A 54 -1.70 -7.95 12.99
C GLU A 54 -2.01 -9.46 13.07
N GLN A 55 -1.92 -10.18 11.96
CA GLN A 55 -2.07 -11.64 11.96
C GLN A 55 -1.05 -12.32 12.87
N LEU A 56 0.22 -11.90 12.76
CA LEU A 56 1.30 -12.42 13.58
C LEU A 56 1.08 -12.08 15.06
N ARG A 57 0.72 -10.82 15.36
CA ARG A 57 0.40 -10.39 16.73
C ARG A 57 -0.73 -11.22 17.35
N VAL A 58 -1.79 -11.47 16.59
CA VAL A 58 -2.91 -12.31 17.05
C VAL A 58 -2.49 -13.79 17.17
N ALA A 59 -1.57 -14.27 16.35
CA ALA A 59 -1.05 -15.62 16.46
C ALA A 59 -0.22 -15.79 17.74
N GLU A 60 0.59 -14.80 18.11
CA GLU A 60 1.35 -14.77 19.38
C GLU A 60 0.40 -14.90 20.58
N ASP A 61 -0.70 -14.15 20.58
CA ASP A 61 -1.74 -14.23 21.63
C ASP A 61 -2.46 -15.60 21.65
N ASN A 62 -2.43 -16.35 20.53
CA ASN A 62 -3.13 -17.63 20.36
C ASN A 62 -2.19 -18.85 20.33
N ASN A 63 -1.09 -18.82 21.09
CA ASN A 63 -0.12 -19.92 21.18
C ASN A 63 0.49 -20.31 19.81
N GLY A 64 0.76 -19.32 18.97
CA GLY A 64 1.29 -19.50 17.61
C GLY A 64 0.25 -19.93 16.58
N LYS A 65 -1.03 -20.08 16.94
CA LYS A 65 -2.08 -20.45 15.99
C LYS A 65 -2.43 -19.25 15.10
N ILE A 66 -2.04 -19.34 13.83
CA ILE A 66 -2.28 -18.28 12.84
C ILE A 66 -3.78 -18.20 12.50
N PRO A 67 -4.46 -17.07 12.76
CA PRO A 67 -5.86 -16.91 12.41
C PRO A 67 -6.01 -16.75 10.88
N LYS A 68 -6.96 -17.49 10.31
CA LYS A 68 -7.34 -17.35 8.89
C LYS A 68 -8.01 -16.00 8.60
N TRP A 69 -8.72 -15.46 9.58
CA TRP A 69 -9.48 -14.23 9.43
C TRP A 69 -9.19 -13.27 10.58
N LEU A 70 -9.09 -11.99 10.23
CA LEU A 70 -8.90 -10.89 11.18
C LEU A 70 -10.12 -9.98 11.21
N LYS A 71 -10.43 -9.50 12.42
CA LYS A 71 -11.36 -8.40 12.63
C LYS A 71 -10.73 -7.10 12.14
N CYS A 72 -11.55 -6.13 11.75
CA CYS A 72 -11.06 -4.80 11.42
C CYS A 72 -10.34 -4.19 12.63
N MET A 73 -9.12 -3.68 12.44
CA MET A 73 -8.32 -3.12 13.51
C MET A 73 -8.89 -1.81 14.09
N THR A 74 -9.74 -1.11 13.31
CA THR A 74 -10.41 0.12 13.77
C THR A 74 -11.76 -0.18 14.42
N CYS A 75 -12.72 -0.75 13.69
CA CYS A 75 -14.06 -0.95 14.28
C CYS A 75 -14.21 -2.21 15.13
N ARG A 76 -13.32 -3.21 15.00
CA ARG A 76 -13.33 -4.50 15.74
C ARG A 76 -14.59 -5.36 15.63
N GLU A 77 -15.68 -4.84 15.07
CA GLU A 77 -16.98 -5.51 14.97
C GLU A 77 -17.03 -6.56 13.86
N LYS A 78 -16.31 -6.33 12.76
CA LYS A 78 -16.46 -7.12 11.53
C LYS A 78 -15.22 -7.93 11.24
N THR A 79 -15.37 -9.24 11.05
CA THR A 79 -14.36 -10.10 10.44
C THR A 79 -14.19 -9.67 8.98
N SER A 80 -13.02 -9.13 8.66
CA SER A 80 -12.86 -8.26 7.49
C SER A 80 -11.72 -8.68 6.58
N PHE A 81 -10.63 -9.25 7.12
CA PHE A 81 -9.41 -9.47 6.35
C PHE A 81 -8.98 -10.92 6.40
N ARG A 82 -8.48 -11.42 5.26
CA ARG A 82 -7.90 -12.75 5.10
C ARG A 82 -6.46 -12.57 4.59
N PRO A 83 -5.45 -12.51 5.48
CA PRO A 83 -4.09 -12.14 5.11
C PRO A 83 -3.44 -13.08 4.09
N ASP A 84 -3.73 -14.39 4.17
CA ASP A 84 -3.15 -15.40 3.26
C ASP A 84 -3.66 -15.26 1.81
N GLU A 85 -4.84 -14.69 1.63
CA GLU A 85 -5.48 -14.45 0.32
C GLU A 85 -6.02 -13.01 0.28
N PRO A 86 -5.12 -12.00 0.27
CA PRO A 86 -5.53 -10.61 0.39
C PRO A 86 -6.24 -10.19 -0.89
N LYS A 87 -7.44 -9.62 -0.75
CA LYS A 87 -8.15 -8.97 -1.85
C LYS A 87 -7.72 -7.52 -1.89
N TYR A 88 -7.11 -7.08 -2.98
CA TYR A 88 -6.67 -5.68 -3.11
C TYR A 88 -7.80 -4.77 -3.62
N HIS A 89 -7.80 -3.51 -3.18
CA HIS A 89 -8.81 -2.53 -3.59
C HIS A 89 -8.52 -1.96 -4.99
N ARG A 90 -8.92 -2.70 -6.04
CA ARG A 90 -8.58 -2.39 -7.45
C ARG A 90 -8.91 -0.95 -7.85
N LEU A 91 -10.10 -0.45 -7.49
CA LEU A 91 -10.50 0.91 -7.82
C LEU A 91 -9.60 1.97 -7.17
N LEU A 92 -9.16 1.75 -5.94
CA LEU A 92 -8.27 2.69 -5.24
C LEU A 92 -6.89 2.66 -5.86
N ILE A 93 -6.39 1.47 -6.18
CA ILE A 93 -5.12 1.27 -6.90
C ILE A 93 -5.13 2.01 -8.25
N ASP A 94 -6.20 1.88 -9.03
CA ASP A 94 -6.34 2.55 -10.32
C ASP A 94 -6.37 4.09 -10.16
N LEU A 95 -7.09 4.58 -9.14
CA LEU A 95 -7.16 6.01 -8.84
C LEU A 95 -5.80 6.58 -8.41
N LEU A 96 -5.08 5.87 -7.52
CA LEU A 96 -3.74 6.21 -7.09
C LEU A 96 -2.76 6.25 -8.28
N GLY A 97 -2.80 5.24 -9.16
CA GLY A 97 -1.95 5.18 -10.35
C GLY A 97 -2.19 6.34 -11.30
N ARG A 98 -3.46 6.69 -11.56
CA ARG A 98 -3.79 7.88 -12.36
C ARG A 98 -3.29 9.18 -11.71
N ALA A 99 -3.50 9.36 -10.41
CA ALA A 99 -3.05 10.55 -9.69
C ALA A 99 -1.53 10.75 -9.77
N GLN A 100 -0.76 9.66 -9.67
CA GLN A 100 0.69 9.69 -9.83
C GLN A 100 1.10 10.07 -11.26
N GLN A 101 0.44 9.53 -12.29
CA GLN A 101 0.70 9.88 -13.70
C GLN A 101 0.41 11.37 -13.98
N TYR A 102 -0.69 11.90 -13.46
CA TYR A 102 -1.01 13.33 -13.57
C TYR A 102 0.05 14.20 -12.91
N THR A 103 0.52 13.82 -11.72
CA THR A 103 1.58 14.56 -11.03
C THR A 103 2.89 14.53 -11.82
N ALA A 104 3.28 13.36 -12.34
CA ALA A 104 4.50 13.22 -13.14
C ALA A 104 4.45 14.00 -14.46
N THR A 105 3.29 14.07 -15.11
CA THR A 105 3.11 14.86 -16.34
C THR A 105 3.11 16.36 -16.09
N LYS A 106 2.46 16.81 -15.01
CA LYS A 106 2.46 18.23 -14.61
C LYS A 106 3.87 18.74 -14.31
N ILE A 107 4.68 17.97 -13.56
CA ILE A 107 6.07 18.34 -13.26
C ILE A 107 6.90 18.50 -14.55
N LYS A 108 6.74 17.59 -15.52
CA LYS A 108 7.44 17.67 -16.82
C LYS A 108 7.03 18.89 -17.66
N GLN A 109 5.78 19.35 -17.53
CA GLN A 109 5.29 20.51 -18.27
C GLN A 109 5.83 21.81 -17.68
N GLU A 110 5.88 21.92 -16.35
CA GLU A 110 6.43 23.08 -15.65
C GLU A 110 7.92 23.26 -15.96
N ASP A 111 8.69 22.16 -15.95
CA ASP A 111 10.13 22.16 -16.26
C ASP A 111 10.44 22.63 -17.70
N ARG A 112 9.50 22.42 -18.63
CA ARG A 112 9.64 22.82 -20.04
C ARG A 112 9.21 24.27 -20.30
N GLY A 113 8.42 24.86 -19.41
CA GLY A 113 7.91 26.23 -19.51
C GLY A 113 8.92 27.32 -19.12
N ASP A 114 9.91 26.99 -18.29
CA ASP A 114 10.89 27.95 -17.76
C ASP A 114 12.12 28.13 -18.70
N ALA A 115 12.23 27.33 -19.75
CA ALA A 115 13.33 27.42 -20.73
C ALA A 115 13.09 28.44 -21.87
N VAL A 116 11.94 29.12 -21.93
CA VAL A 116 11.61 30.12 -22.96
C VAL A 116 11.50 31.51 -22.32
N SER A 117 12.60 31.99 -21.74
CA SER A 117 12.81 33.41 -21.42
C SER A 117 14.28 33.79 -21.54
N GLN A 118 14.87 33.48 -22.69
CA GLN A 118 15.97 34.29 -23.23
C GLN A 118 15.57 34.71 -24.65
N ALA A 119 14.88 35.85 -24.72
CA ALA A 119 14.76 36.59 -25.96
C ALA A 119 16.20 36.94 -26.42
N PRO A 120 16.60 36.59 -27.66
CA PRO A 120 17.83 37.10 -28.22
C PRO A 120 17.73 38.62 -28.23
N VAL A 121 18.68 39.29 -27.59
CA VAL A 121 18.87 40.73 -27.74
C VAL A 121 19.01 41.00 -29.23
N HIS A 122 18.01 41.69 -29.76
CA HIS A 122 17.92 42.23 -31.11
C HIS A 122 19.27 42.85 -31.52
N LYS A 123 20.01 42.17 -32.39
CA LYS A 123 20.97 42.84 -33.27
C LYS A 123 20.42 42.70 -34.68
N CYS A 124 19.82 43.79 -35.12
CA CYS A 124 19.52 44.05 -36.51
C CYS A 124 20.85 44.02 -37.26
N ASP A 125 20.98 43.15 -38.26
CA ASP A 125 21.64 43.54 -39.50
C ASP A 125 21.11 42.64 -40.61
N ALA A 126 20.75 43.31 -41.70
CA ALA A 126 20.16 42.77 -42.90
C ALA A 126 21.13 41.83 -43.62
N ASP A 127 20.61 40.81 -44.30
CA ASP A 127 20.74 40.75 -45.76
C ASP A 127 19.78 39.72 -46.35
N GLU A 128 19.33 40.02 -47.56
CA GLU A 128 18.38 39.25 -48.35
C GLU A 128 18.92 37.86 -48.72
N THR A 129 18.00 36.91 -48.97
CA THR A 129 17.88 36.17 -50.25
C THR A 129 17.10 34.86 -50.01
N ASN A 130 15.85 34.85 -50.46
CA ASN A 130 15.07 33.63 -50.77
C ASN A 130 15.55 33.13 -52.16
N PRO A 131 15.46 31.82 -52.52
CA PRO A 131 14.14 31.27 -52.83
C PRO A 131 13.93 29.75 -52.58
N SER A 132 12.67 29.43 -52.31
CA SER A 132 11.84 28.37 -52.92
C SER A 132 12.43 26.98 -53.18
N ARG A 133 11.85 25.97 -52.52
CA ARG A 133 11.54 24.70 -53.20
C ARG A 133 10.33 23.98 -52.60
N GLU A 134 9.32 23.86 -53.46
CA GLU A 134 8.13 23.03 -53.31
C GLU A 134 8.48 21.53 -53.36
N GLY A 135 7.68 20.71 -52.69
CA GLY A 135 7.77 19.25 -52.76
C GLY A 135 6.62 18.58 -52.00
N ASN A 136 5.44 18.53 -52.62
CA ASN A 136 4.35 17.61 -52.28
C ASN A 136 4.84 16.15 -52.33
N VAL A 137 4.30 15.26 -51.49
CA VAL A 137 3.69 13.97 -51.89
C VAL A 137 2.90 13.40 -50.68
N ASP A 138 1.59 13.29 -50.90
CA ASP A 138 0.61 12.43 -50.21
C ASP A 138 1.01 10.95 -50.32
N GLU A 139 0.95 10.18 -49.23
CA GLU A 139 0.63 8.75 -49.36
C GLU A 139 -0.15 8.23 -48.14
N GLN A 140 -1.32 7.68 -48.46
CA GLN A 140 -2.33 7.13 -47.54
C GLN A 140 -1.90 5.81 -46.86
N PRO A 141 -2.58 5.44 -45.76
CA PRO A 141 -2.36 4.19 -45.03
C PRO A 141 -3.08 3.00 -45.69
N SER A 142 -2.34 1.92 -45.94
CA SER A 142 -2.91 0.65 -46.39
C SER A 142 -3.28 -0.23 -45.19
N LEU A 143 -4.59 -0.39 -44.97
CA LEU A 143 -5.21 -1.41 -44.11
C LEU A 143 -5.10 -2.79 -44.77
N ALA A 144 -4.33 -3.70 -44.16
CA ALA A 144 -4.41 -5.13 -44.47
C ALA A 144 -5.22 -5.85 -43.38
N LEU A 145 -6.50 -6.07 -43.68
CA LEU A 145 -7.42 -6.89 -42.92
C LEU A 145 -7.09 -8.38 -43.17
N GLY A 146 -6.21 -8.95 -42.35
CA GLY A 146 -5.93 -10.38 -42.35
C GLY A 146 -7.01 -11.17 -41.62
N LYS A 147 -8.01 -11.67 -42.35
CA LYS A 147 -8.83 -12.81 -41.93
C LYS A 147 -7.94 -14.05 -42.01
N GLY A 148 -7.76 -14.74 -40.88
CA GLY A 148 -6.99 -15.98 -40.78
C GLY A 148 -7.64 -16.89 -39.77
N ASP A 149 -8.04 -18.06 -40.26
CA ASP A 149 -8.93 -19.05 -39.69
C ASP A 149 -8.53 -19.65 -38.34
N SER A 150 -9.57 -20.12 -37.66
CA SER A 150 -9.55 -21.02 -36.50
C SER A 150 -8.59 -22.21 -36.68
N LEU A 151 -7.76 -22.45 -35.67
CA LEU A 151 -7.20 -23.77 -35.38
C LEU A 151 -7.42 -24.04 -33.90
N ALA A 152 -8.37 -24.94 -33.62
CA ALA A 152 -8.45 -25.64 -32.36
C ALA A 152 -7.28 -26.64 -32.32
N LEU A 153 -6.39 -26.46 -31.36
CA LEU A 153 -5.43 -27.48 -30.93
C LEU A 153 -5.44 -27.50 -29.40
N ASP A 154 -6.29 -28.38 -28.91
CA ASP A 154 -6.14 -29.12 -27.67
C ASP A 154 -4.70 -29.64 -27.55
N ASP A 155 -3.94 -29.05 -26.62
CA ASP A 155 -2.69 -29.64 -26.15
C ASP A 155 -2.68 -29.68 -24.62
N GLU A 156 -2.90 -30.90 -24.12
CA GLU A 156 -2.86 -31.30 -22.74
C GLU A 156 -1.39 -31.39 -22.30
N SER A 157 -0.84 -30.29 -21.78
CA SER A 157 0.50 -30.32 -21.16
C SER A 157 0.38 -30.40 -19.64
N SER A 158 0.45 -31.63 -19.16
CA SER A 158 0.65 -31.98 -17.75
C SER A 158 2.06 -31.58 -17.30
N ILE A 159 2.18 -30.40 -16.69
CA ILE A 159 3.45 -29.96 -16.10
C ILE A 159 3.44 -30.23 -14.60
N GLN A 160 4.01 -31.37 -14.22
CA GLN A 160 4.43 -31.63 -12.85
C GLN A 160 5.67 -30.78 -12.54
N HIS A 161 5.48 -29.66 -11.83
CA HIS A 161 6.59 -28.93 -11.23
C HIS A 161 6.89 -29.53 -9.85
N ALA A 162 8.00 -30.26 -9.79
CA ALA A 162 8.70 -30.59 -8.56
C ALA A 162 9.11 -29.30 -7.84
N ALA A 163 8.55 -29.07 -6.65
CA ALA A 163 8.96 -28.01 -5.76
C ALA A 163 10.39 -28.29 -5.27
N ARG A 164 11.38 -27.54 -5.79
CA ARG A 164 12.67 -27.40 -5.12
C ARG A 164 12.53 -26.32 -4.07
N HIS A 165 12.69 -26.74 -2.82
CA HIS A 165 12.72 -25.91 -1.63
C HIS A 165 14.05 -25.15 -1.64
N GLU A 166 14.03 -23.87 -2.01
CA GLU A 166 15.18 -22.99 -1.90
C GLU A 166 15.15 -22.33 -0.51
N GLU A 167 15.97 -22.87 0.38
CA GLU A 167 16.15 -22.42 1.75
C GLU A 167 16.95 -21.11 1.72
N LEU A 168 16.26 -19.97 1.73
CA LEU A 168 16.90 -18.66 1.84
C LEU A 168 17.23 -18.35 3.30
N SER A 169 18.54 -18.29 3.55
CA SER A 169 19.19 -17.90 4.80
C SER A 169 18.64 -16.62 5.42
N GLN A 170 18.35 -16.67 6.72
CA GLN A 170 17.97 -15.51 7.54
C GLN A 170 19.15 -14.54 7.72
N GLU A 171 19.30 -13.56 6.83
CA GLU A 171 20.13 -12.39 7.11
C GLU A 171 19.37 -11.41 8.03
N LYS A 172 19.78 -11.40 9.30
CA LYS A 172 19.31 -10.48 10.34
C LYS A 172 19.73 -9.05 10.00
N LEU A 173 18.82 -8.29 9.41
CA LEU A 173 18.97 -6.86 9.16
C LEU A 173 18.69 -6.09 10.46
N TYR A 174 19.74 -5.87 11.28
CA TYR A 174 19.67 -4.99 12.44
C TYR A 174 19.76 -3.53 12.00
N VAL A 175 18.61 -2.85 11.91
CA VAL A 175 18.55 -1.40 11.76
C VAL A 175 18.69 -0.75 13.14
N ARG A 176 19.89 -0.25 13.43
CA ARG A 176 20.20 0.52 14.65
C ARG A 176 19.62 1.93 14.50
N VAL A 177 18.40 2.14 14.97
CA VAL A 177 17.79 3.47 15.09
C VAL A 177 18.52 4.23 16.19
N LYS A 178 19.21 5.32 15.83
CA LYS A 178 19.74 6.28 16.80
C LYS A 178 18.59 7.17 17.29
N PRO A 179 18.27 7.22 18.59
CA PRO A 179 17.37 8.24 19.11
C PRO A 179 18.06 9.61 19.04
N LYS A 180 17.42 10.58 18.37
CA LYS A 180 17.76 11.99 18.54
C LYS A 180 17.21 12.42 19.90
N HIS A 181 18.11 12.52 20.87
CA HIS A 181 17.83 13.14 22.16
C HIS A 181 18.09 14.64 22.00
N ASP A 182 17.05 15.45 22.12
CA ASP A 182 17.17 16.88 22.42
C ASP A 182 17.14 17.01 23.95
N PRO A 183 18.16 17.58 24.60
CA PRO A 183 18.11 17.92 26.02
C PRO A 183 17.98 19.44 26.16
N GLY A 184 16.80 19.93 26.49
CA GLY A 184 16.60 21.33 26.81
C GLY A 184 15.21 21.59 27.40
N ASP A 185 15.20 21.96 28.68
CA ASP A 185 14.11 22.61 29.41
C ASP A 185 12.99 21.71 29.99
N ILE A 186 13.36 20.92 31.01
CA ILE A 186 12.43 20.53 32.08
C ILE A 186 12.70 21.43 33.28
N LEU A 187 11.84 22.44 33.46
CA LEU A 187 11.76 23.22 34.68
C LEU A 187 10.83 22.49 35.67
N GLU A 188 11.39 22.20 36.84
CA GLU A 188 10.76 21.66 38.03
C GLU A 188 9.43 22.36 38.36
N VAL A 189 8.38 21.60 38.67
CA VAL A 189 7.52 21.85 39.85
C VAL A 189 6.91 20.51 40.31
N LEU A 190 7.45 19.96 41.40
CA LEU A 190 6.74 19.02 42.28
C LEU A 190 5.57 19.74 42.96
N PRO A 191 4.46 19.03 43.21
CA PRO A 191 4.07 18.91 44.61
C PRO A 191 3.77 17.48 45.00
N GLU A 192 4.41 17.07 46.10
CA GLU A 192 4.08 15.89 46.88
C GLU A 192 2.58 15.89 47.23
N ARG A 193 1.87 14.84 46.79
CA ARG A 193 0.62 14.43 47.43
C ARG A 193 0.80 13.05 48.03
N LYS A 194 1.14 13.05 49.31
CA LYS A 194 0.77 12.00 50.25
C LYS A 194 -0.74 11.82 50.22
N ARG A 195 -1.22 10.60 49.97
CA ARG A 195 -2.32 10.02 50.73
C ARG A 195 -2.32 8.52 50.61
N GLU A 196 -1.97 7.94 51.74
CA GLU A 196 -2.34 6.61 52.23
C GLU A 196 -3.81 6.31 51.94
N HIS A 197 -4.11 5.10 51.47
CA HIS A 197 -5.29 4.28 51.82
C HIS A 197 -5.08 2.92 51.15
N GLU A 198 -4.66 1.90 51.90
CA GLU A 198 -5.48 1.05 52.77
C GLU A 198 -5.86 -0.22 52.01
N ALA A 199 -5.30 -1.33 52.49
CA ALA A 199 -5.53 -2.67 52.00
C ALA A 199 -6.94 -3.11 52.34
N THR A 200 -7.64 -3.69 51.36
CA THR A 200 -8.71 -4.65 51.62
C THR A 200 -8.37 -5.91 50.85
N ALA A 201 -7.82 -6.88 51.58
CA ALA A 201 -7.95 -8.28 51.23
C ALA A 201 -9.42 -8.65 51.37
N ASP A 202 -10.05 -9.09 50.28
CA ASP A 202 -11.33 -9.78 50.35
C ASP A 202 -11.06 -11.25 49.99
N GLU A 203 -10.86 -12.05 51.04
CA GLU A 203 -11.05 -13.49 50.98
C GLU A 203 -12.55 -13.78 51.01
N CYS A 204 -13.09 -14.38 49.94
CA CYS A 204 -14.33 -15.16 50.03
C CYS A 204 -14.25 -16.40 49.14
N VAL A 205 -13.75 -17.46 49.78
CA VAL A 205 -14.18 -18.88 49.79
C VAL A 205 -14.79 -19.49 48.51
N PRO A 206 -14.24 -20.64 48.03
CA PRO A 206 -14.92 -21.54 47.11
C PRO A 206 -15.81 -22.53 47.87
N ASP A 207 -17.06 -22.73 47.43
CA ASP A 207 -17.89 -23.84 47.92
C ASP A 207 -18.52 -24.66 46.78
N GLN A 208 -17.93 -25.84 46.60
CA GLN A 208 -18.51 -27.18 46.39
C GLN A 208 -19.81 -27.38 45.59
N ALA A 209 -19.63 -28.15 44.50
CA ALA A 209 -20.31 -29.41 44.15
C ALA A 209 -21.79 -29.65 44.55
N LEU A 210 -22.64 -30.00 43.57
CA LEU A 210 -23.45 -31.21 43.69
C LEU A 210 -23.94 -31.75 42.34
N ASP A 211 -23.72 -33.04 42.15
CA ASP A 211 -24.36 -33.97 41.22
C ASP A 211 -25.82 -33.66 40.87
N LYS A 212 -26.19 -33.95 39.62
CA LYS A 212 -27.38 -34.77 39.32
C LYS A 212 -27.31 -35.36 37.91
N MET A 213 -27.03 -36.66 37.88
CA MET A 213 -27.38 -37.56 36.79
C MET A 213 -28.87 -37.44 36.46
N GLY A 214 -29.19 -37.29 35.17
CA GLY A 214 -30.54 -37.42 34.63
C GLY A 214 -30.49 -38.41 33.46
N ARG A 215 -31.26 -39.50 33.63
CA ARG A 215 -31.33 -40.74 32.84
C ARG A 215 -31.43 -40.57 31.32
#